data_AF-A0A6P9DKX3-F1
#
_entry.id   AF-A0A6P9DKX3-F1
#
_cell.length_a   1.000
_cell.length_b   1.000
_cell.length_c   1.000
_cell.angle_alpha   90.00
_cell.angle_beta   90.00
_cell.angle_gamma   90.00
#
_symmetry.space_group_name_H-M   'P 1'
#
loop_
_entity.id
_entity.type
_entity.pdbx_description
1 polymer ?
#
loop_
_entity_poly.entity_id
_entity_poly.type
_entity_poly.pdbx_seq_one_letter_code
_entity_poly.pdbx_strand_id
1 'polypeptide(L)'
;MTQAEKGETAAAAAAAENGKDKERDKEKEQRGAKRPIVPAAVPDSLQEQIQSNFIIVIHPGSTTLRIGRATDTLPVSIPHIIARRHKQQGQISYKDSWLLREGLNKPESTEQRQNGLKMVDQAIWSKKMSNGARRTPISPDQIRSYNRQMRPAILDHSSGAKWTNTTHHPEYVVGEEALYVNPLDCYNVHWPIRRGQLNLHLGPGGSLTAVLADLEDIWSYAIQKYLEISLKDLKYYRCILLIPDIYHKQHVKEIVNMTLLKMGFSGIIVHQESVCATFGSGLGSACVVDVGDQKTSICCVEDGVSHHNTRLRLAYGGCDISRCFYWLMQRAGFPYRDCQLVKKTDCLLLQHLKETFCHLDQDLSGLKDHEFQVRHPDSPALLYQLRLGDEKLQAPMALFYPATFGIVGQKMIVLQHRSQGDPEDPHDEHYLLATQSKQEQSAKATADRKSMTKLGGFDGDLRGQSSSAAENVYPSEMDLGSSHSDCIIGGNESEEMLTTHMSRKTAVSQFEGKALGLDKAILHSIDCCASDDTKKKMYSSILVVGGGLMFHKAQEFLQHRILNKMPPSFRRVVENVEVITRPKDMDPRLIAWKGGAVLACLDTTQELWIYQREWQRFGVRMLRERAAFVW
;
A
#
# COMPACT_ATOMS: atom_id res chain seq x y z
N MET A 1 -3.78 -64.36 -60.27
CA MET A 1 -2.72 -64.11 -59.25
C MET A 1 -3.38 -63.70 -57.95
N THR A 2 -2.69 -63.99 -56.86
CA THR A 2 -3.15 -64.25 -55.48
C THR A 2 -3.57 -63.01 -54.68
N GLN A 3 -4.26 -63.26 -53.57
CA GLN A 3 -4.81 -62.33 -52.56
C GLN A 3 -3.81 -61.33 -51.90
N ALA A 4 -2.63 -61.09 -52.48
CA ALA A 4 -1.62 -60.17 -51.95
C ALA A 4 -1.77 -58.72 -52.48
N GLU A 5 -2.43 -58.50 -53.63
CA GLU A 5 -2.54 -57.15 -54.25
C GLU A 5 -3.78 -56.34 -53.83
N LYS A 6 -4.68 -56.93 -53.03
CA LYS A 6 -5.85 -56.21 -52.46
C LYS A 6 -5.60 -55.59 -51.08
N GLY A 7 -4.44 -55.85 -50.46
CA GLY A 7 -4.08 -55.32 -49.14
C GLY A 7 -3.42 -53.93 -49.18
N GLU A 8 -2.68 -53.61 -50.25
CA GLU A 8 -1.92 -52.34 -50.35
C GLU A 8 -2.77 -51.15 -50.82
N THR A 9 -3.89 -51.40 -51.53
CA THR A 9 -4.77 -50.33 -52.03
C THR A 9 -5.78 -49.83 -50.99
N ALA A 10 -6.08 -50.61 -49.94
CA ALA A 10 -6.95 -50.17 -48.84
C ALA A 10 -6.20 -49.36 -47.76
N ALA A 11 -4.91 -49.64 -47.53
CA ALA A 11 -4.09 -48.92 -46.57
C ALA A 11 -3.72 -47.49 -47.04
N ALA A 12 -3.56 -47.29 -48.35
CA ALA A 12 -3.26 -45.98 -48.93
C ALA A 12 -4.48 -45.01 -48.92
N ALA A 13 -5.71 -45.54 -49.01
CA ALA A 13 -6.93 -44.73 -48.99
C ALA A 13 -7.29 -44.24 -47.57
N ALA A 14 -7.09 -45.08 -46.54
CA ALA A 14 -7.37 -44.70 -45.14
C ALA A 14 -6.36 -43.68 -44.56
N ALA A 15 -5.14 -43.62 -45.10
CA ALA A 15 -4.14 -42.62 -44.71
C ALA A 15 -4.40 -41.23 -45.33
N ALA A 16 -5.09 -41.16 -46.48
CA ALA A 16 -5.39 -39.90 -47.17
C ALA A 16 -6.64 -39.19 -46.61
N GLU A 17 -7.59 -39.91 -46.03
CA GLU A 17 -8.78 -39.32 -45.37
C GLU A 17 -8.46 -38.75 -43.98
N ASN A 18 -7.63 -39.43 -43.18
CA ASN A 18 -7.19 -38.95 -41.86
C ASN A 18 -6.26 -37.72 -41.91
N GLY A 19 -5.68 -37.41 -43.07
CA GLY A 19 -4.87 -36.20 -43.28
C GLY A 19 -5.71 -34.94 -43.51
N LYS A 20 -6.87 -35.06 -44.17
CA LYS A 20 -7.73 -33.92 -44.54
C LYS A 20 -8.62 -33.45 -43.39
N ASP A 21 -9.05 -34.33 -42.49
CA ASP A 21 -9.78 -33.92 -41.28
C ASP A 21 -8.86 -33.25 -40.25
N LYS A 22 -7.58 -33.67 -40.15
CA LYS A 22 -6.58 -32.99 -39.32
C LYS A 22 -6.15 -31.62 -39.84
N GLU A 23 -6.25 -31.35 -41.14
CA GLU A 23 -6.03 -30.02 -41.71
C GLU A 23 -7.25 -29.09 -41.53
N ARG A 24 -8.48 -29.61 -41.66
CA ARG A 24 -9.71 -28.83 -41.44
C ARG A 24 -9.95 -28.48 -39.97
N ASP A 25 -9.56 -29.34 -39.04
CA ASP A 25 -9.62 -29.02 -37.59
C ASP A 25 -8.53 -28.01 -37.18
N LYS A 26 -7.35 -28.03 -37.81
CA LYS A 26 -6.32 -27.00 -37.62
C LYS A 26 -6.70 -25.63 -38.22
N GLU A 27 -7.48 -25.61 -39.29
CA GLU A 27 -8.01 -24.36 -39.88
C GLU A 27 -9.20 -23.78 -39.10
N LYS A 28 -9.97 -24.62 -38.38
CA LYS A 28 -11.05 -24.16 -37.49
C LYS A 28 -10.56 -23.71 -36.12
N GLU A 29 -9.48 -24.30 -35.57
CA GLU A 29 -8.86 -23.82 -34.31
C GLU A 29 -8.12 -22.48 -34.46
N GLN A 30 -7.72 -22.07 -35.67
CA GLN A 30 -7.09 -20.76 -35.91
C GLN A 30 -8.07 -19.60 -36.12
N ARG A 31 -9.39 -19.83 -36.16
CA ARG A 31 -10.41 -18.78 -36.29
C ARG A 31 -11.02 -18.28 -34.97
N GLY A 32 -10.59 -18.82 -33.82
CA GLY A 32 -11.13 -18.45 -32.51
C GLY A 32 -10.19 -17.67 -31.58
N ALA A 33 -8.88 -17.64 -31.86
CA ALA A 33 -7.93 -16.90 -31.03
C ALA A 33 -7.63 -15.53 -31.65
N LYS A 34 -8.27 -14.47 -31.14
CA LYS A 34 -7.79 -13.10 -31.36
C LYS A 34 -6.35 -13.05 -30.85
N ARG A 35 -5.38 -13.09 -31.77
CA ARG A 35 -3.99 -12.71 -31.45
C ARG A 35 -4.05 -11.36 -30.73
N PRO A 36 -3.33 -11.16 -29.62
CA PRO A 36 -3.25 -9.83 -29.03
C PRO A 36 -2.79 -8.88 -30.14
N ILE A 37 -3.63 -7.89 -30.44
CA ILE A 37 -3.26 -6.81 -31.34
C ILE A 37 -2.11 -6.12 -30.63
N VAL A 38 -0.88 -6.44 -31.03
CA VAL A 38 0.29 -5.67 -30.62
C VAL A 38 0.07 -4.31 -31.26
N PRO A 39 -0.09 -3.23 -30.48
CA PRO A 39 -0.23 -1.89 -31.06
C PRO A 39 0.96 -1.67 -31.99
N ALA A 40 0.72 -1.06 -33.15
CA ALA A 40 1.81 -0.65 -34.02
C ALA A 40 2.81 0.16 -33.18
N ALA A 41 4.07 -0.29 -33.10
CA ALA A 41 5.09 0.43 -32.37
C ALA A 41 5.17 1.84 -32.97
N VAL A 42 4.93 2.85 -32.13
CA VAL A 42 5.02 4.24 -32.58
C VAL A 42 6.49 4.47 -32.98
N PRO A 43 6.77 4.96 -34.20
CA PRO A 43 8.13 5.28 -34.61
C PRO A 43 8.82 6.17 -33.57
N ASP A 44 10.09 5.91 -33.26
CA ASP A 44 10.83 6.62 -32.20
C ASP A 44 10.75 8.15 -32.34
N SER A 45 10.70 8.66 -33.58
CA SER A 45 10.55 10.10 -33.89
C SER A 45 9.24 10.74 -33.44
N LEU A 46 8.19 9.95 -33.15
CA LEU A 46 6.86 10.41 -32.73
C LEU A 46 6.54 10.09 -31.27
N GLN A 47 7.37 9.31 -30.58
CA GLN A 47 7.13 8.90 -29.18
C GLN A 47 7.06 10.09 -28.23
N GLU A 48 7.82 11.15 -28.49
CA GLU A 48 7.80 12.37 -27.68
C GLU A 48 6.52 13.21 -27.83
N GLN A 49 5.72 12.97 -28.88
CA GLN A 49 4.50 13.73 -29.18
C GLN A 49 3.23 13.05 -28.66
N ILE A 50 3.33 11.83 -28.13
CA ILE A 50 2.18 11.07 -27.62
C ILE A 50 1.67 11.73 -26.33
N GLN A 51 0.36 11.74 -26.12
CA GLN A 51 -0.28 12.34 -24.93
C GLN A 51 0.29 11.83 -23.60
N SER A 52 0.67 10.55 -23.52
CA SER A 52 1.26 9.93 -22.33
C SER A 52 2.66 10.47 -21.98
N ASN A 53 3.37 11.06 -22.95
CA ASN A 53 4.66 11.73 -22.70
C ASN A 53 4.50 12.99 -21.85
N PHE A 54 3.30 13.59 -21.87
CA PHE A 54 2.91 14.77 -21.08
C PHE A 54 2.17 14.42 -19.79
N ILE A 55 2.27 13.17 -19.34
CA ILE A 55 1.67 12.69 -18.08
C ILE A 55 2.79 12.18 -17.18
N ILE A 56 2.96 12.79 -16.01
CA ILE A 56 3.90 12.36 -14.99
C ILE A 56 3.17 11.48 -13.97
N VAL A 57 3.67 10.29 -13.74
CA VAL A 57 3.15 9.36 -12.72
C VAL A 57 4.02 9.47 -11.48
N ILE A 58 3.41 9.84 -10.35
CA ILE A 58 4.07 10.01 -9.06
C ILE A 58 3.56 8.94 -8.10
N HIS A 59 4.45 8.08 -7.62
CA HIS A 59 4.17 7.06 -6.61
C HIS A 59 5.09 7.26 -5.39
N PRO A 60 4.62 8.02 -4.38
CA PRO A 60 5.38 8.28 -3.17
C PRO A 60 5.45 7.04 -2.26
N GLY A 61 6.63 6.78 -1.70
CA GLY A 61 6.83 5.75 -0.67
C GLY A 61 7.48 6.31 0.59
N SER A 62 7.53 5.52 1.67
CA SER A 62 8.16 5.95 2.93
C SER A 62 9.67 6.10 2.85
N THR A 63 10.31 5.42 1.91
CA THR A 63 11.77 5.46 1.69
C THR A 63 12.16 5.73 0.25
N THR A 64 11.29 5.46 -0.71
CA THR A 64 11.59 5.62 -2.13
C THR A 64 10.42 6.32 -2.82
N LEU A 65 10.72 7.41 -3.52
CA LEU A 65 9.83 8.03 -4.49
C LEU A 65 10.05 7.34 -5.84
N ARG A 66 8.96 6.96 -6.51
CA ARG A 66 8.98 6.50 -7.90
C ARG A 66 8.27 7.51 -8.77
N ILE A 67 8.97 8.05 -9.76
CA ILE A 67 8.47 9.12 -10.61
C ILE A 67 8.97 8.95 -12.04
N GLY A 68 8.14 9.28 -13.02
CA GLY A 68 8.48 9.18 -14.43
C GLY A 68 7.32 9.60 -15.31
N ARG A 69 7.58 9.70 -16.62
CA ARG A 69 6.52 9.85 -17.62
C ARG A 69 5.75 8.55 -17.75
N ALA A 70 4.48 8.62 -18.15
CA ALA A 70 3.69 7.40 -18.40
C ALA A 70 4.23 6.57 -19.61
N THR A 71 5.06 7.17 -20.47
CA THR A 71 5.80 6.51 -21.54
C THR A 71 7.06 5.79 -21.07
N ASP A 72 7.60 6.14 -19.89
CA ASP A 72 8.86 5.56 -19.42
C ASP A 72 8.69 4.06 -19.10
N THR A 73 9.62 3.24 -19.55
CA THR A 73 9.61 1.80 -19.30
C THR A 73 9.85 1.46 -17.82
N LEU A 74 10.66 2.28 -17.15
CA LEU A 74 11.00 2.21 -15.74
C LEU A 74 10.93 3.61 -15.12
N PRO A 75 10.37 3.76 -13.91
CA PRO A 75 10.42 5.03 -13.21
C PRO A 75 11.83 5.28 -12.67
N VAL A 76 12.14 6.55 -12.50
CA VAL A 76 13.22 6.98 -11.63
C VAL A 76 12.85 6.63 -10.19
N SER A 77 13.76 5.96 -9.48
CA SER A 77 13.62 5.62 -8.07
C SER A 77 14.63 6.41 -7.24
N ILE A 78 14.15 7.26 -6.34
CA ILE A 78 15.00 8.17 -5.56
C ILE A 78 14.69 7.96 -4.08
N PRO A 79 15.69 7.96 -3.18
CA PRO A 79 15.43 8.03 -1.75
C PRO A 79 14.51 9.20 -1.40
N HIS A 80 13.40 8.95 -0.70
CA HIS A 80 12.40 9.97 -0.39
C HIS A 80 12.77 10.76 0.88
N ILE A 81 13.89 11.46 0.79
CA ILE A 81 14.59 12.11 1.90
C ILE A 81 15.16 13.44 1.44
N ILE A 82 15.16 14.41 2.35
CA ILE A 82 15.77 15.73 2.16
C ILE A 82 16.62 16.07 3.38
N ALA A 83 17.75 16.72 3.16
CA ALA A 83 18.52 17.33 4.23
C ALA A 83 18.45 18.86 4.08
N ARG A 84 17.98 19.57 5.11
CA ARG A 84 17.86 21.04 5.11
C ARG A 84 18.90 21.67 6.01
N ARG A 85 19.55 22.71 5.52
CA ARG A 85 20.59 23.44 6.25
C ARG A 85 19.99 24.19 7.44
N HIS A 86 20.77 24.30 8.50
CA HIS A 86 20.46 25.15 9.65
C HIS A 86 20.43 26.62 9.24
N LYS A 87 19.51 27.39 9.83
CA LYS A 87 19.37 28.83 9.61
C LYS A 87 20.32 29.62 10.52
N GLN A 88 20.64 29.07 11.69
CA GLN A 88 21.48 29.70 12.70
C GLN A 88 22.59 28.74 13.15
N GLN A 89 23.74 29.30 13.55
CA GLN A 89 24.83 28.52 14.12
C GLN A 89 24.44 27.97 15.49
N GLY A 90 24.87 26.75 15.81
CA GLY A 90 24.61 26.10 17.10
C GLY A 90 23.23 25.43 17.22
N GLN A 91 22.43 25.35 16.15
CA GLN A 91 21.19 24.57 16.16
C GLN A 91 21.51 23.07 16.33
N ILE A 92 20.71 22.39 17.16
CA ILE A 92 20.83 20.94 17.35
C ILE A 92 20.36 20.24 16.08
N SER A 93 21.19 19.36 15.52
CA SER A 93 20.83 18.56 14.34
C SER A 93 19.67 17.62 14.65
N TYR A 94 18.57 17.79 13.92
CA TYR A 94 17.41 16.90 13.93
C TYR A 94 17.55 15.84 12.83
N LYS A 95 17.30 14.57 13.18
CA LYS A 95 17.38 13.45 12.24
C LYS A 95 16.17 12.56 12.47
N ASP A 96 15.32 12.47 11.46
CA ASP A 96 14.21 11.54 11.49
C ASP A 96 14.70 10.09 11.62
N SER A 97 13.96 9.30 12.40
CA SER A 97 14.27 7.89 12.62
C SER A 97 13.97 7.04 11.38
N TRP A 98 14.89 6.13 11.05
CA TRP A 98 14.69 5.15 9.98
C TRP A 98 14.34 3.74 10.46
N LEU A 99 15.34 2.95 10.85
CA LEU A 99 15.13 1.58 11.32
C LEU A 99 14.61 1.53 12.77
N LEU A 100 14.89 2.60 13.53
CA LEU A 100 14.33 2.80 14.87
C LEU A 100 12.92 3.36 14.81
N ARG A 101 12.16 3.06 15.86
CA ARG A 101 10.79 3.53 16.06
C ARG A 101 10.42 3.49 17.53
N GLU A 102 9.35 4.19 17.87
CA GLU A 102 8.73 4.10 19.18
C GLU A 102 8.25 2.67 19.50
N GLY A 103 8.24 2.35 20.79
CA GLY A 103 7.75 1.07 21.30
C GLY A 103 8.77 -0.07 21.30
N LEU A 104 10.03 0.14 20.86
CA LEU A 104 11.06 -0.91 20.80
C LEU A 104 11.74 -1.23 22.13
N ASN A 105 11.73 -0.28 23.07
CA ASN A 105 12.46 -0.32 24.34
C ASN A 105 11.51 -0.14 25.55
N LYS A 106 10.25 -0.54 25.43
CA LYS A 106 9.34 -0.62 26.58
C LYS A 106 9.75 -1.82 27.45
N PRO A 107 9.40 -1.85 28.75
CA PRO A 107 9.77 -2.96 29.65
C PRO A 107 9.42 -4.35 29.08
N GLU A 108 8.28 -4.45 28.40
CA GLU A 108 7.74 -5.68 27.82
C GLU A 108 8.32 -6.01 26.43
N SER A 109 9.01 -5.07 25.78
CA SER A 109 9.49 -5.23 24.40
C SER A 109 10.46 -6.39 24.25
N THR A 110 11.34 -6.60 25.24
CA THR A 110 12.32 -7.69 25.22
C THR A 110 11.63 -9.04 25.36
N GLU A 111 10.69 -9.18 26.30
CA GLU A 111 9.95 -10.42 26.49
C GLU A 111 9.07 -10.75 25.28
N GLN A 112 8.34 -9.75 24.75
CA GLN A 112 7.53 -9.91 23.54
C GLN A 112 8.36 -10.39 22.36
N ARG A 113 9.57 -9.82 22.17
CA ARG A 113 10.51 -10.21 21.12
C ARG A 113 10.97 -11.66 21.27
N GLN A 114 11.32 -12.11 22.48
CA GLN A 114 11.73 -13.49 22.71
C GLN A 114 10.56 -14.47 22.51
N ASN A 115 9.37 -14.14 22.98
CA ASN A 115 8.18 -14.98 22.79
C ASN A 115 7.78 -15.06 21.31
N GLY A 116 7.89 -13.96 20.56
CA GLY A 116 7.74 -13.95 19.11
C GLY A 116 8.75 -14.87 18.41
N LEU A 117 10.03 -14.77 18.76
CA LEU A 117 11.08 -15.63 18.20
C LEU A 117 10.83 -17.12 18.48
N LYS A 118 10.37 -17.49 19.69
CA LYS A 118 9.98 -18.88 19.99
C LYS A 118 8.87 -19.39 19.06
N MET A 119 7.89 -18.55 18.73
CA MET A 119 6.84 -18.92 17.77
C MET A 119 7.37 -19.09 16.35
N VAL A 120 8.36 -18.28 15.96
CA VAL A 120 9.09 -18.44 14.69
C VAL A 120 9.83 -19.78 14.68
N ASP A 121 10.60 -20.10 15.71
CA ASP A 121 11.36 -21.35 15.83
C ASP A 121 10.44 -22.58 15.80
N GLN A 122 9.32 -22.52 16.54
CA GLN A 122 8.31 -23.58 16.50
C GLN A 122 7.74 -23.76 15.10
N ALA A 123 7.46 -22.66 14.38
CA ALA A 123 6.95 -22.71 13.02
C ALA A 123 7.96 -23.31 12.03
N ILE A 124 9.23 -22.93 12.14
CA ILE A 124 10.32 -23.52 11.36
C ILE A 124 10.41 -25.03 11.64
N TRP A 125 10.47 -25.43 12.90
CA TRP A 125 10.59 -26.84 13.29
C TRP A 125 9.38 -27.71 12.92
N SER A 126 8.19 -27.11 12.89
CA SER A 126 6.96 -27.80 12.50
C SER A 126 6.90 -28.13 11.01
N LYS A 127 7.54 -27.32 10.16
CA LYS A 127 7.58 -27.54 8.71
C LYS A 127 8.76 -28.47 8.37
N LYS A 128 8.45 -29.60 7.75
CA LYS A 128 9.47 -30.52 7.24
C LYS A 128 10.17 -29.91 6.02
N MET A 129 11.43 -30.29 5.83
CA MET A 129 12.18 -30.03 4.59
C MET A 129 11.63 -30.93 3.47
N SER A 130 12.02 -30.65 2.22
CA SER A 130 11.57 -31.40 1.04
C SER A 130 11.96 -32.90 1.09
N ASN A 131 13.02 -33.25 1.81
CA ASN A 131 13.41 -34.65 2.06
C ASN A 131 12.60 -35.34 3.17
N GLY A 132 11.58 -34.69 3.74
CA GLY A 132 10.72 -35.23 4.80
C GLY A 132 11.33 -35.17 6.20
N ALA A 133 12.59 -34.79 6.35
CA ALA A 133 13.24 -34.61 7.64
C ALA A 133 12.86 -33.27 8.28
N ARG A 134 13.01 -33.18 9.61
CA ARG A 134 12.92 -31.91 10.33
C ARG A 134 14.23 -31.15 10.20
N ARG A 135 14.14 -29.83 10.12
CA ARG A 135 15.31 -28.96 10.13
C ARG A 135 15.99 -29.04 11.50
N THR A 136 17.28 -29.36 11.52
CA THR A 136 18.10 -29.32 12.73
C THR A 136 18.41 -27.87 13.07
N PRO A 137 17.99 -27.36 14.25
CA PRO A 137 18.26 -25.99 14.65
C PRO A 137 19.75 -25.80 14.96
N ILE A 138 20.24 -24.59 14.70
CA ILE A 138 21.64 -24.24 14.93
C ILE A 138 21.74 -23.30 16.13
N SER A 139 22.58 -23.65 17.10
CA SER A 139 22.76 -22.79 18.29
C SER A 139 23.56 -21.54 17.93
N PRO A 140 23.05 -20.32 18.24
CA PRO A 140 23.78 -19.08 18.01
C PRO A 140 25.12 -19.03 18.75
N ASP A 141 25.27 -19.73 19.88
CA ASP A 141 26.51 -19.74 20.66
C ASP A 141 27.65 -20.48 19.93
N GLN A 142 27.33 -21.50 19.11
CA GLN A 142 28.31 -22.17 18.25
C GLN A 142 28.86 -21.21 17.19
N ILE A 143 27.99 -20.33 16.67
CA ILE A 143 28.33 -19.33 15.65
C ILE A 143 29.15 -18.19 16.26
N ARG A 144 28.73 -17.73 17.44
CA ARG A 144 29.28 -16.55 18.12
C ARG A 144 30.78 -16.67 18.39
N SER A 145 31.25 -17.84 18.79
CA SER A 145 32.68 -18.08 19.06
C SER A 145 33.54 -17.83 17.83
N TYR A 146 33.10 -18.30 16.66
CA TYR A 146 33.77 -18.05 15.39
C TYR A 146 33.68 -16.58 14.98
N ASN A 147 32.46 -16.02 14.92
CA ASN A 147 32.26 -14.65 14.42
C ASN A 147 33.00 -13.58 15.24
N ARG A 148 33.14 -13.77 16.57
CA ARG A 148 33.87 -12.83 17.42
C ARG A 148 35.39 -12.83 17.18
N GLN A 149 35.94 -13.92 16.65
CA GLN A 149 37.36 -14.03 16.30
C GLN A 149 37.67 -13.36 14.96
N MET A 150 36.68 -13.23 14.08
CA MET A 150 36.86 -12.59 12.77
C MET A 150 37.29 -11.12 12.92
N ARG A 151 38.21 -10.71 12.05
CA ARG A 151 38.67 -9.34 11.89
C ARG A 151 38.48 -8.95 10.43
N PRO A 152 38.14 -7.69 10.14
CA PRO A 152 37.99 -7.26 8.77
C PRO A 152 39.34 -7.28 8.05
N ALA A 153 39.34 -7.71 6.79
CA ALA A 153 40.44 -7.46 5.87
C ALA A 153 40.25 -6.07 5.23
N ILE A 154 41.34 -5.34 5.04
CA ILE A 154 41.33 -4.08 4.28
C ILE A 154 41.44 -4.46 2.79
N LEU A 155 40.40 -4.16 2.02
CA LEU A 155 40.42 -4.35 0.55
C LEU A 155 41.16 -3.19 -0.12
N ASP A 156 40.79 -1.97 0.25
CA ASP A 156 41.31 -0.73 -0.30
C ASP A 156 41.54 0.27 0.84
N HIS A 157 42.59 1.09 0.73
CA HIS A 157 42.86 2.17 1.69
C HIS A 157 41.78 3.28 1.69
N SER A 158 41.00 3.38 0.61
CA SER A 158 39.85 4.27 0.48
C SER A 158 38.62 3.45 0.09
N SER A 159 37.51 3.67 0.77
CA SER A 159 36.25 2.99 0.46
C SER A 159 35.68 3.32 -0.92
N GLY A 160 36.10 4.46 -1.51
CA GLY A 160 35.51 5.06 -2.70
C GLY A 160 34.23 5.85 -2.42
N ALA A 161 33.61 5.67 -1.24
CA ALA A 161 32.47 6.47 -0.81
C ALA A 161 32.93 7.85 -0.33
N LYS A 162 32.17 8.89 -0.64
CA LYS A 162 32.45 10.27 -0.24
C LYS A 162 31.22 10.90 0.39
N TRP A 163 31.43 11.80 1.33
CA TRP A 163 30.35 12.66 1.79
C TRP A 163 29.91 13.60 0.67
N THR A 164 28.63 13.95 0.68
CA THR A 164 28.07 15.00 -0.18
C THR A 164 28.81 16.30 0.07
N ASN A 165 29.26 16.96 -1.01
CA ASN A 165 29.98 18.21 -0.90
C ASN A 165 29.01 19.35 -0.54
N THR A 166 29.08 19.82 0.70
CA THR A 166 28.24 20.90 1.26
C THR A 166 28.99 22.25 1.36
N THR A 167 30.19 22.37 0.81
CA THR A 167 31.04 23.59 0.91
C THR A 167 30.43 24.83 0.27
N HIS A 168 29.55 24.66 -0.72
CA HIS A 168 28.80 25.74 -1.35
C HIS A 168 27.52 26.12 -0.56
N HIS A 169 27.34 25.55 0.64
CA HIS A 169 26.26 25.84 1.57
C HIS A 169 24.84 25.72 0.96
N PRO A 170 24.51 24.60 0.28
CA PRO A 170 23.18 24.45 -0.31
C PRO A 170 22.09 24.52 0.76
N GLU A 171 20.99 25.23 0.48
CA GLU A 171 19.87 25.33 1.42
C GLU A 171 19.29 23.96 1.77
N TYR A 172 19.26 23.06 0.78
CA TYR A 172 18.88 21.67 0.95
C TYR A 172 19.59 20.78 -0.07
N VAL A 173 19.64 19.47 0.24
CA VAL A 173 20.03 18.41 -0.70
C VAL A 173 19.00 17.27 -0.64
N VAL A 174 18.82 16.55 -1.74
CA VAL A 174 17.73 15.57 -1.92
C VAL A 174 18.28 14.19 -2.28
N GLY A 175 17.57 13.14 -1.84
CA GLY A 175 17.78 11.78 -2.32
C GLY A 175 19.09 11.17 -1.82
N GLU A 176 19.84 10.57 -2.74
CA GLU A 176 21.12 9.91 -2.41
C GLU A 176 22.10 10.91 -1.75
N GLU A 177 22.15 12.15 -2.24
CA GLU A 177 23.00 13.20 -1.67
C GLU A 177 22.62 13.50 -0.21
N ALA A 178 21.33 13.46 0.15
CA ALA A 178 20.89 13.65 1.54
C ALA A 178 21.26 12.46 2.45
N LEU A 179 21.32 11.23 1.90
CA LEU A 179 21.80 10.06 2.65
C LEU A 179 23.27 10.20 3.04
N TYR A 180 24.09 10.77 2.15
CA TYR A 180 25.53 10.98 2.31
C TYR A 180 25.92 12.38 2.81
N VAL A 181 25.00 13.17 3.38
CA VAL A 181 25.42 14.35 4.16
C VAL A 181 26.21 13.90 5.38
N ASN A 182 27.39 14.51 5.58
CA ASN A 182 28.23 14.24 6.74
C ASN A 182 27.45 14.51 8.03
N PRO A 183 27.39 13.56 8.98
CA PRO A 183 26.66 13.73 10.24
C PRO A 183 27.07 14.95 11.08
N LEU A 184 28.27 15.49 10.84
CA LEU A 184 28.83 16.68 11.49
C LEU A 184 28.42 18.01 10.83
N ASP A 185 27.90 17.97 9.60
CA ASP A 185 27.46 19.17 8.91
C ASP A 185 26.17 19.73 9.52
N CYS A 186 25.94 21.03 9.32
CA CYS A 186 24.81 21.80 9.85
C CYS A 186 23.51 21.54 9.08
N TYR A 187 23.06 20.28 9.02
CA TYR A 187 21.83 19.87 8.35
C TYR A 187 20.91 19.07 9.28
N ASN A 188 19.61 19.32 9.13
CA ASN A 188 18.55 18.44 9.59
C ASN A 188 18.17 17.47 8.48
N VAL A 189 17.80 16.24 8.82
CA VAL A 189 17.43 15.21 7.86
C VAL A 189 15.98 14.81 8.10
N HIS A 190 15.16 14.94 7.06
CA HIS A 190 13.72 14.68 7.13
C HIS A 190 13.30 13.59 6.13
N TRP A 191 12.41 12.72 6.58
CA TRP A 191 11.69 11.74 5.76
C TRP A 191 10.21 12.17 5.70
N PRO A 192 9.76 12.82 4.63
CA PRO A 192 8.40 13.41 4.59
C PRO A 192 7.27 12.38 4.71
N ILE A 193 7.55 11.11 4.45
CA ILE A 193 6.61 10.00 4.60
C ILE A 193 7.17 8.95 5.57
N ARG A 194 6.36 8.57 6.56
CA ARG A 194 6.65 7.46 7.50
C ARG A 194 5.45 6.52 7.55
N ARG A 195 5.72 5.21 7.45
CA ARG A 195 4.69 4.15 7.50
C ARG A 195 3.49 4.40 6.57
N GLY A 196 3.77 4.94 5.39
CA GLY A 196 2.77 5.22 4.35
C GLY A 196 1.88 6.44 4.62
N GLN A 197 2.25 7.35 5.53
CA GLN A 197 1.55 8.60 5.80
C GLN A 197 2.54 9.76 5.89
N LEU A 198 2.04 11.00 5.79
CA LEU A 198 2.85 12.19 6.05
C LEU A 198 3.49 12.11 7.44
N ASN A 199 4.77 12.44 7.53
CA ASN A 199 5.55 12.35 8.76
C ASN A 199 5.33 13.58 9.65
N LEU A 200 4.15 13.64 10.29
CA LEU A 200 3.82 14.74 11.19
C LEU A 200 4.36 14.47 12.60
N HIS A 201 5.07 15.44 13.18
CA HIS A 201 5.63 15.37 14.53
C HIS A 201 5.95 16.77 15.10
N LEU A 202 6.25 16.85 16.40
CA LEU A 202 6.51 18.12 17.10
C LEU A 202 7.88 18.74 16.81
N GLY A 203 8.84 17.95 16.34
CA GLY A 203 10.18 18.42 15.98
C GLY A 203 10.25 19.26 14.70
N PRO A 204 11.41 19.88 14.40
CA PRO A 204 11.63 20.62 13.16
C PRO A 204 11.30 19.79 11.92
N GLY A 205 10.57 20.38 10.96
CA GLY A 205 10.15 19.68 9.74
C GLY A 205 8.84 18.90 9.87
N GLY A 206 8.30 18.71 11.08
CA GLY A 206 7.13 17.85 11.30
C GLY A 206 5.76 18.52 11.22
N SER A 207 5.67 19.82 10.92
CA SER A 207 4.38 20.46 10.64
C SER A 207 3.87 20.06 9.26
N LEU A 208 2.55 20.07 9.04
CA LEU A 208 1.95 19.77 7.74
C LEU A 208 2.54 20.63 6.62
N THR A 209 2.71 21.93 6.87
CA THR A 209 3.30 22.88 5.93
C THR A 209 4.76 22.57 5.61
N ALA A 210 5.57 22.16 6.59
CA ALA A 210 6.97 21.81 6.39
C ALA A 210 7.11 20.50 5.61
N VAL A 211 6.31 19.49 5.95
CA VAL A 211 6.27 18.22 5.22
C VAL A 211 5.86 18.43 3.76
N LEU A 212 4.86 19.27 3.48
CA LEU A 212 4.44 19.59 2.11
C LEU A 212 5.54 20.34 1.35
N ALA A 213 6.23 21.29 1.98
CA ALA A 213 7.37 21.98 1.36
C ALA A 213 8.52 21.00 1.04
N ASP A 214 8.78 20.04 1.93
CA ASP A 214 9.78 18.99 1.68
C ASP A 214 9.36 18.08 0.51
N LEU A 215 8.08 17.71 0.41
CA LEU A 215 7.57 16.95 -0.74
C LEU A 215 7.71 17.74 -2.05
N GLU A 216 7.33 19.02 -2.04
CA GLU A 216 7.44 19.91 -3.20
C GLU A 216 8.89 20.00 -3.69
N ASP A 217 9.85 20.23 -2.79
CA ASP A 217 11.28 20.36 -3.13
C ASP A 217 11.85 19.04 -3.66
N ILE A 218 11.50 17.90 -3.03
CA ILE A 218 11.98 16.59 -3.48
C ILE A 218 11.42 16.26 -4.87
N TRP A 219 10.12 16.47 -5.09
CA TRP A 219 9.47 16.12 -6.36
C TRP A 219 9.93 17.04 -7.48
N SER A 220 10.07 18.34 -7.19
CA SER A 220 10.59 19.33 -8.13
C SER A 220 12.03 18.99 -8.54
N TYR A 221 12.88 18.65 -7.58
CA TYR A 221 14.24 18.19 -7.84
C TYR A 221 14.25 16.93 -8.71
N ALA A 222 13.37 15.95 -8.42
CA ALA A 222 13.29 14.73 -9.20
C ALA A 222 12.91 14.98 -10.67
N ILE A 223 11.91 15.84 -10.88
CA ILE A 223 11.43 16.24 -12.21
C ILE A 223 12.53 16.97 -12.99
N GLN A 224 13.22 17.93 -12.37
CA GLN A 224 14.27 18.70 -13.05
C GLN A 224 15.51 17.86 -13.34
N LYS A 225 16.01 17.11 -12.35
CA LYS A 225 17.29 16.40 -12.46
C LYS A 225 17.20 15.13 -13.29
N TYR A 226 16.13 14.36 -13.16
CA TYR A 226 16.05 13.02 -13.76
C TYR A 226 15.06 12.94 -14.91
N LEU A 227 14.02 13.76 -14.93
CA LEU A 227 13.11 13.84 -16.08
C LEU A 227 13.51 14.95 -17.04
N GLU A 228 14.43 15.83 -16.65
CA GLU A 228 14.92 16.95 -17.47
C GLU A 228 13.78 17.91 -17.89
N ILE A 229 12.79 18.07 -17.02
CA ILE A 229 11.65 18.97 -17.24
C ILE A 229 11.82 20.22 -16.39
N SER A 230 11.78 21.39 -17.05
CA SER A 230 11.73 22.68 -16.36
C SER A 230 10.42 22.83 -15.59
N LEU A 231 10.47 23.30 -14.34
CA LEU A 231 9.27 23.49 -13.53
C LEU A 231 8.27 24.48 -14.16
N LYS A 232 8.77 25.44 -14.96
CA LYS A 232 7.91 26.40 -15.68
C LYS A 232 7.04 25.74 -16.75
N ASP A 233 7.43 24.55 -17.19
CA ASP A 233 6.75 23.79 -18.25
C ASP A 233 5.74 22.79 -17.69
N LEU A 234 5.64 22.64 -16.36
CA LEU A 234 4.64 21.76 -15.72
C LEU A 234 3.20 22.11 -16.06
N LYS A 235 2.94 23.35 -16.51
CA LYS A 235 1.66 23.78 -17.08
C LYS A 235 1.24 23.02 -18.35
N TYR A 236 2.17 22.33 -19.02
CA TYR A 236 1.90 21.45 -20.16
C TYR A 236 1.73 19.99 -19.75
N TYR A 237 2.07 19.65 -18.51
CA TYR A 237 2.00 18.30 -17.98
C TYR A 237 0.75 18.12 -17.11
N ARG A 238 0.29 16.88 -17.08
CA ARG A 238 -0.69 16.39 -16.11
C ARG A 238 -0.03 15.37 -15.17
N CYS A 239 -0.63 15.13 -14.01
CA CYS A 239 -0.07 14.25 -12.98
C CYS A 239 -1.03 13.09 -12.64
N ILE A 240 -0.53 11.86 -12.58
CA ILE A 240 -1.23 10.74 -11.92
C ILE A 240 -0.54 10.51 -10.58
N LEU A 241 -1.27 10.74 -9.49
CA LEU A 241 -0.80 10.56 -8.12
C LEU A 241 -1.35 9.27 -7.53
N LEU A 242 -0.45 8.37 -7.17
CA LEU A 242 -0.80 7.18 -6.39
C LEU A 242 -0.89 7.53 -4.90
N ILE A 243 -1.96 7.08 -4.25
CA ILE A 243 -2.20 7.26 -2.81
C ILE A 243 -2.40 5.90 -2.10
N PRO A 244 -2.19 5.82 -0.78
CA PRO A 244 -2.48 4.61 -0.02
C PRO A 244 -3.95 4.19 -0.09
N ASP A 245 -4.23 2.89 0.06
CA ASP A 245 -5.62 2.38 0.07
C ASP A 245 -6.46 2.95 1.21
N ILE A 246 -5.82 3.08 2.38
CA ILE A 246 -6.32 3.80 3.54
C ILE A 246 -5.61 5.15 3.57
N TYR A 247 -6.22 6.14 2.95
CA TYR A 247 -5.71 7.50 2.82
C TYR A 247 -6.34 8.44 3.86
N HIS A 248 -5.65 9.54 4.17
CA HIS A 248 -6.17 10.63 5.00
C HIS A 248 -6.66 11.76 4.08
N LYS A 249 -7.97 12.04 4.07
CA LYS A 249 -8.61 12.98 3.14
C LYS A 249 -7.90 14.35 3.13
N GLN A 250 -7.63 14.91 4.31
CA GLN A 250 -6.94 16.19 4.44
C GLN A 250 -5.53 16.16 3.82
N HIS A 251 -4.78 15.06 3.98
CA HIS A 251 -3.43 14.98 3.41
C HIS A 251 -3.48 14.92 1.88
N VAL A 252 -4.40 14.12 1.33
CA VAL A 252 -4.57 14.04 -0.12
C VAL A 252 -5.03 15.39 -0.69
N LYS A 253 -5.97 16.08 -0.02
CA LYS A 253 -6.37 17.45 -0.37
C LYS A 253 -5.16 18.39 -0.49
N GLU A 254 -4.31 18.43 0.53
CA GLU A 254 -3.15 19.32 0.53
C GLU A 254 -2.11 18.94 -0.54
N ILE A 255 -1.90 17.65 -0.80
CA ILE A 255 -0.99 17.19 -1.86
C ILE A 255 -1.54 17.55 -3.25
N VAL A 256 -2.84 17.39 -3.48
CA VAL A 256 -3.51 17.82 -4.72
C VAL A 256 -3.35 19.34 -4.90
N ASN A 257 -3.57 20.09 -3.82
CA ASN A 257 -3.42 21.54 -3.81
C ASN A 257 -1.97 21.98 -4.14
N MET A 258 -0.98 21.35 -3.50
CA MET A 258 0.44 21.57 -3.80
C MET A 258 0.75 21.25 -5.28
N THR A 259 0.27 20.12 -5.78
CA THR A 259 0.57 19.65 -7.15
C THR A 259 -0.02 20.59 -8.21
N LEU A 260 -1.27 21.02 -8.05
CA LEU A 260 -1.94 21.89 -9.02
C LEU A 260 -1.55 23.37 -8.87
N LEU A 261 -1.48 23.89 -7.64
CA LEU A 261 -1.36 25.34 -7.40
C LEU A 261 0.08 25.79 -7.13
N LYS A 262 0.90 24.97 -6.47
CA LYS A 262 2.29 25.32 -6.15
C LYS A 262 3.24 24.89 -7.27
N MET A 263 3.21 23.60 -7.62
CA MET A 263 4.04 23.06 -8.70
C MET A 263 3.56 23.47 -10.10
N GLY A 264 2.26 23.70 -10.28
CA GLY A 264 1.70 24.24 -11.53
C GLY A 264 1.34 23.21 -12.59
N PHE A 265 1.08 21.94 -12.21
CA PHE A 265 0.51 20.96 -13.13
C PHE A 265 -0.87 21.40 -13.63
N SER A 266 -1.16 21.13 -14.91
CA SER A 266 -2.44 21.53 -15.54
C SER A 266 -3.64 20.73 -15.03
N GLY A 267 -3.43 19.46 -14.69
CA GLY A 267 -4.46 18.58 -14.17
C GLY A 267 -3.87 17.38 -13.43
N ILE A 268 -4.69 16.76 -12.59
CA ILE A 268 -4.30 15.62 -11.74
C ILE A 268 -5.37 14.54 -11.72
N ILE A 269 -4.94 13.28 -11.67
CA ILE A 269 -5.74 12.13 -11.28
C ILE A 269 -5.15 11.56 -9.99
N VAL A 270 -6.02 11.17 -9.07
CA VAL A 270 -5.64 10.50 -7.82
C VAL A 270 -6.18 9.08 -7.86
N HIS A 271 -5.35 8.09 -7.58
CA HIS A 271 -5.77 6.69 -7.57
C HIS A 271 -5.09 5.87 -6.48
N GLN A 272 -5.79 4.88 -5.93
CA GLN A 272 -5.28 3.99 -4.89
C GLN A 272 -4.19 3.04 -5.41
N GLU A 273 -3.13 2.85 -4.63
CA GLU A 273 -1.95 2.04 -4.95
C GLU A 273 -2.29 0.57 -5.26
N SER A 274 -3.28 -0.02 -4.57
CA SER A 274 -3.72 -1.40 -4.83
C SER A 274 -4.38 -1.59 -6.18
N VAL A 275 -5.24 -0.66 -6.59
CA VAL A 275 -5.89 -0.70 -7.90
C VAL A 275 -4.88 -0.45 -9.01
N CYS A 276 -3.94 0.48 -8.80
CA CYS A 276 -2.83 0.61 -9.73
C CYS A 276 -1.99 -0.67 -9.77
N ALA A 277 -1.79 -1.39 -8.66
CA ALA A 277 -1.09 -2.66 -8.69
C ALA A 277 -1.80 -3.71 -9.56
N THR A 278 -3.14 -3.80 -9.53
CA THR A 278 -3.90 -4.71 -10.39
C THR A 278 -3.83 -4.32 -11.87
N PHE A 279 -3.87 -3.02 -12.20
CA PHE A 279 -3.63 -2.55 -13.57
C PHE A 279 -2.21 -2.89 -14.04
N GLY A 280 -1.21 -2.69 -13.20
CA GLY A 280 0.19 -2.97 -13.54
C GLY A 280 0.48 -4.46 -13.73
N SER A 281 -0.20 -5.34 -13.00
CA SER A 281 -0.09 -6.79 -13.17
C SER A 281 -0.97 -7.33 -14.30
N GLY A 282 -2.03 -6.61 -14.66
CA GLY A 282 -3.05 -7.07 -15.61
C GLY A 282 -4.04 -8.08 -15.00
N LEU A 283 -4.31 -7.97 -13.70
CA LEU A 283 -5.28 -8.83 -13.01
C LEU A 283 -6.60 -8.05 -12.84
N GLY A 284 -7.73 -8.62 -13.23
CA GLY A 284 -9.05 -7.98 -13.05
C GLY A 284 -9.58 -8.07 -11.61
N SER A 285 -9.24 -9.14 -10.90
CA SER A 285 -9.57 -9.31 -9.48
C SER A 285 -8.41 -9.97 -8.74
N ALA A 286 -8.00 -9.42 -7.59
CA ALA A 286 -6.95 -10.00 -6.76
C ALA A 286 -7.01 -9.48 -5.32
N CYS A 287 -6.57 -10.30 -4.37
CA CYS A 287 -6.15 -9.81 -3.06
C CYS A 287 -4.74 -9.22 -3.20
N VAL A 288 -4.63 -7.89 -3.11
CA VAL A 288 -3.37 -7.18 -3.25
C VAL A 288 -2.70 -7.04 -1.88
N VAL A 289 -1.42 -7.41 -1.81
CA VAL A 289 -0.57 -7.35 -0.62
C VAL A 289 0.67 -6.54 -0.96
N ASP A 290 0.69 -5.26 -0.60
CA ASP A 290 1.87 -4.40 -0.79
C ASP A 290 2.72 -4.39 0.48
N VAL A 291 3.84 -5.12 0.45
CA VAL A 291 4.83 -5.10 1.53
C VAL A 291 5.89 -4.05 1.22
N GLY A 292 5.78 -2.88 1.84
CA GLY A 292 6.76 -1.79 1.72
C GLY A 292 7.91 -1.90 2.71
N ASP A 293 8.73 -0.84 2.79
CA ASP A 293 9.78 -0.75 3.82
C ASP A 293 9.19 -0.62 5.22
N GLN A 294 8.09 0.12 5.40
CA GLN A 294 7.61 0.49 6.75
C GLN A 294 6.16 0.12 7.05
N LYS A 295 5.40 -0.20 6.02
CA LYS A 295 3.98 -0.57 6.09
C LYS A 295 3.74 -1.76 5.19
N THR A 296 2.68 -2.50 5.52
CA THR A 296 2.11 -3.50 4.64
C THR A 296 0.64 -3.17 4.42
N SER A 297 0.22 -2.95 3.17
CA SER A 297 -1.18 -2.74 2.80
C SER A 297 -1.77 -4.05 2.27
N ILE A 298 -3.02 -4.34 2.63
CA ILE A 298 -3.77 -5.50 2.14
C ILE A 298 -5.18 -5.04 1.80
N CYS A 299 -5.66 -5.37 0.60
CA CYS A 299 -7.07 -5.24 0.27
C CYS A 299 -7.47 -6.12 -0.91
N CYS A 300 -8.75 -6.43 -1.01
CA CYS A 300 -9.32 -7.11 -2.17
C CYS A 300 -9.77 -6.08 -3.20
N VAL A 301 -9.30 -6.25 -4.44
CA VAL A 301 -9.64 -5.41 -5.59
C VAL A 301 -10.40 -6.25 -6.59
N GLU A 302 -11.53 -5.74 -7.08
CA GLU A 302 -12.35 -6.35 -8.13
C GLU A 302 -12.76 -5.26 -9.12
N ASP A 303 -12.47 -5.45 -10.40
CA ASP A 303 -12.88 -4.58 -11.51
C ASP A 303 -12.52 -3.09 -11.31
N GLY A 304 -11.30 -2.84 -10.82
CA GLY A 304 -10.80 -1.49 -10.56
C GLY A 304 -11.26 -0.87 -9.24
N VAL A 305 -11.96 -1.62 -8.38
CA VAL A 305 -12.49 -1.12 -7.11
C VAL A 305 -11.83 -1.84 -5.93
N SER A 306 -11.18 -1.08 -5.04
CA SER A 306 -10.72 -1.60 -3.74
C SER A 306 -11.88 -1.66 -2.75
N HIS A 307 -12.25 -2.84 -2.25
CA HIS A 307 -13.37 -2.98 -1.32
C HIS A 307 -13.03 -2.46 0.08
N HIS A 308 -13.76 -1.45 0.53
CA HIS A 308 -13.57 -0.74 1.81
C HIS A 308 -13.39 -1.68 3.02
N ASN A 309 -14.27 -2.68 3.16
CA ASN A 309 -14.30 -3.58 4.31
C ASN A 309 -13.08 -4.51 4.36
N THR A 310 -12.36 -4.66 3.25
CA THR A 310 -11.22 -5.57 3.13
C THR A 310 -9.89 -4.86 3.38
N ARG A 311 -9.87 -3.53 3.53
CA ARG A 311 -8.63 -2.75 3.65
C ARG A 311 -8.02 -2.91 5.04
N LEU A 312 -6.78 -3.40 5.08
CA LEU A 312 -5.93 -3.42 6.26
C LEU A 312 -4.59 -2.74 5.96
N ARG A 313 -4.08 -1.98 6.93
CA ARG A 313 -2.70 -1.52 6.94
C ARG A 313 -2.00 -1.99 8.21
N LEU A 314 -0.93 -2.75 8.04
CA LEU A 314 -0.07 -3.21 9.12
C LEU A 314 1.12 -2.25 9.24
N ALA A 315 1.40 -1.80 10.45
CA ALA A 315 2.46 -0.81 10.70
C ALA A 315 3.86 -1.46 10.81
N TYR A 316 4.19 -2.41 9.94
CA TYR A 316 5.51 -3.00 9.82
C TYR A 316 5.86 -3.37 8.38
N GLY A 317 7.16 -3.48 8.07
CA GLY A 317 7.65 -3.84 6.73
C GLY A 317 9.13 -4.25 6.71
N GLY A 318 9.80 -4.04 5.58
CA GLY A 318 11.22 -4.35 5.36
C GLY A 318 12.21 -3.77 6.38
N CYS A 319 11.97 -2.58 6.94
CA CYS A 319 12.83 -1.95 7.93
C CYS A 319 12.80 -2.71 9.27
N ASP A 320 11.64 -3.23 9.65
CA ASP A 320 11.48 -4.01 10.87
C ASP A 320 12.17 -5.37 10.74
N ILE A 321 12.17 -5.97 9.53
CA ILE A 321 12.96 -7.16 9.22
C ILE A 321 14.45 -6.86 9.27
N SER A 322 14.91 -5.75 8.68
CA SER A 322 16.33 -5.34 8.70
C SER A 322 16.84 -5.19 10.14
N ARG A 323 16.05 -4.55 10.99
CA ARG A 323 16.34 -4.41 12.43
C ARG A 323 16.30 -5.74 13.17
N CYS A 324 15.31 -6.60 12.87
CA CYS A 324 15.21 -7.94 13.45
C CYS A 324 16.44 -8.79 13.08
N PHE A 325 16.85 -8.74 11.82
CA PHE A 325 18.02 -9.46 11.31
C PHE A 325 19.30 -8.96 11.98
N TYR A 326 19.48 -7.64 12.11
CA TYR A 326 20.59 -7.08 12.87
C TYR A 326 20.64 -7.59 14.31
N TRP A 327 19.51 -7.57 15.02
CA TRP A 327 19.43 -8.09 16.40
C TRP A 327 19.81 -9.58 16.48
N LEU A 328 19.37 -10.41 15.52
CA LEU A 328 19.74 -11.82 15.44
C LEU A 328 21.23 -12.00 15.14
N MET A 329 21.79 -11.24 14.19
CA MET A 329 23.22 -11.27 13.89
C MET A 329 24.06 -10.86 15.11
N GLN A 330 23.63 -9.87 15.89
CA GLN A 330 24.32 -9.49 17.14
C GLN A 330 24.37 -10.66 18.12
N ARG A 331 23.28 -11.44 18.26
CA ARG A 331 23.25 -12.66 19.08
C ARG A 331 24.22 -13.72 18.54
N ALA A 332 24.36 -13.83 17.22
CA ALA A 332 25.34 -14.68 16.54
C ALA A 332 26.77 -14.09 16.51
N GLY A 333 27.02 -12.96 17.18
CA GLY A 333 28.35 -12.35 17.28
C GLY A 333 28.80 -11.50 16.09
N PHE A 334 27.87 -10.77 15.45
CA PHE A 334 28.12 -9.89 14.30
C PHE A 334 29.48 -9.14 14.41
N PRO A 335 30.38 -9.29 13.42
CA PRO A 335 31.77 -8.86 13.58
C PRO A 335 31.96 -7.34 13.44
N TYR A 336 31.04 -6.61 12.80
CA TYR A 336 31.06 -5.15 12.77
C TYR A 336 30.36 -4.57 14.01
N ARG A 337 31.15 -4.36 15.08
CA ARG A 337 30.67 -4.04 16.43
C ARG A 337 30.19 -2.60 16.60
N ASP A 338 30.72 -1.66 15.80
CA ASP A 338 30.41 -0.23 15.90
C ASP A 338 29.19 0.19 15.06
N CYS A 339 28.49 -0.79 14.48
CA CYS A 339 27.26 -0.61 13.72
C CYS A 339 26.16 -0.04 14.62
N GLN A 340 25.51 1.03 14.19
CA GLN A 340 24.46 1.73 14.93
C GLN A 340 23.23 2.01 14.08
N LEU A 341 22.04 1.70 14.60
CA LEU A 341 20.75 1.91 13.92
C LEU A 341 20.37 3.40 13.72
N VAL A 342 21.15 4.33 14.28
CA VAL A 342 21.00 5.78 14.08
C VAL A 342 21.83 6.31 12.91
N LYS A 343 22.88 5.58 12.49
CA LYS A 343 23.76 5.98 11.39
C LYS A 343 23.16 5.53 10.06
N LYS A 344 22.93 6.48 9.15
CA LYS A 344 22.29 6.21 7.84
C LYS A 344 23.06 5.19 7.01
N THR A 345 24.39 5.28 6.98
CA THR A 345 25.27 4.35 6.25
C THR A 345 25.20 2.93 6.80
N ASP A 346 25.08 2.78 8.12
CA ASP A 346 24.86 1.48 8.76
C ASP A 346 23.46 0.95 8.44
N CYS A 347 22.44 1.81 8.43
CA CYS A 347 21.08 1.41 8.02
C CYS A 347 21.03 0.91 6.57
N LEU A 348 21.78 1.56 5.65
CA LEU A 348 21.93 1.09 4.27
C LEU A 348 22.60 -0.29 4.22
N LEU A 349 23.70 -0.47 4.97
CA LEU A 349 24.36 -1.77 5.11
C LEU A 349 23.38 -2.84 5.62
N LEU A 350 22.62 -2.57 6.68
CA LEU A 350 21.71 -3.55 7.27
C LEU A 350 20.57 -3.96 6.33
N GLN A 351 20.06 -3.04 5.51
CA GLN A 351 19.11 -3.39 4.45
C GLN A 351 19.76 -4.27 3.39
N HIS A 352 20.97 -3.93 2.95
CA HIS A 352 21.73 -4.72 1.99
C HIS A 352 21.97 -6.15 2.51
N LEU A 353 22.45 -6.30 3.75
CA LEU A 353 22.67 -7.62 4.36
C LEU A 353 21.38 -8.44 4.44
N LYS A 354 20.24 -7.83 4.78
CA LYS A 354 18.93 -8.47 4.73
C LYS A 354 18.60 -8.93 3.31
N GLU A 355 18.71 -8.06 2.32
CA GLU A 355 18.39 -8.36 0.92
C GLU A 355 19.31 -9.43 0.31
N THR A 356 20.56 -9.51 0.74
CA THR A 356 21.52 -10.52 0.26
C THR A 356 21.36 -11.87 0.95
N PHE A 357 21.15 -11.91 2.26
CA PHE A 357 21.25 -13.16 3.03
C PHE A 357 19.91 -13.77 3.44
N CYS A 358 18.87 -12.97 3.63
CA CYS A 358 17.60 -13.48 4.12
C CYS A 358 16.83 -14.28 3.05
N HIS A 359 16.13 -15.33 3.48
CA HIS A 359 15.30 -16.17 2.60
C HIS A 359 14.09 -16.73 3.35
N LEU A 360 13.13 -17.27 2.60
CA LEU A 360 11.98 -18.03 3.12
C LEU A 360 12.01 -19.51 2.69
N ASP A 361 13.20 -19.98 2.29
CA ASP A 361 13.46 -21.37 1.93
C ASP A 361 13.73 -22.25 3.16
N GLN A 362 12.99 -23.35 3.30
CA GLN A 362 13.19 -24.33 4.39
C GLN A 362 14.38 -25.26 4.16
N ASP A 363 14.70 -25.54 2.90
CA ASP A 363 15.75 -26.50 2.54
C ASP A 363 17.15 -25.88 2.67
N LEU A 364 17.24 -24.54 2.64
CA LEU A 364 18.47 -23.81 2.95
C LEU A 364 18.75 -23.83 4.47
N SER A 365 19.31 -24.94 4.94
CA SER A 365 19.73 -25.19 6.32
C SER A 365 21.24 -25.21 6.51
N GLY A 366 21.68 -25.37 7.76
CA GLY A 366 23.08 -25.46 8.11
C GLY A 366 23.78 -24.12 8.28
N LEU A 367 24.99 -24.20 8.84
CA LEU A 367 25.90 -23.07 8.96
C LEU A 367 26.49 -22.77 7.58
N LYS A 368 26.47 -21.50 7.19
CA LYS A 368 27.11 -21.05 5.96
C LYS A 368 28.02 -19.87 6.27
N ASP A 369 29.22 -19.91 5.71
CA ASP A 369 30.13 -18.78 5.67
C ASP A 369 29.62 -17.77 4.65
N HIS A 370 29.67 -16.49 5.01
CA HIS A 370 29.32 -15.36 4.16
C HIS A 370 30.39 -14.28 4.33
N GLU A 371 30.38 -13.34 3.40
CA GLU A 371 31.19 -12.14 3.49
C GLU A 371 30.37 -10.91 3.11
N PHE A 372 30.75 -9.76 3.64
CA PHE A 372 30.15 -8.48 3.29
C PHE A 372 31.19 -7.37 3.35
N GLN A 373 30.95 -6.32 2.57
CA GLN A 373 31.81 -5.14 2.53
C GLN A 373 31.19 -3.99 3.31
N VAL A 374 32.04 -3.22 3.97
CA VAL A 374 31.71 -1.95 4.60
C VAL A 374 32.51 -0.86 3.90
N ARG A 375 31.80 0.05 3.23
CA ARG A 375 32.39 1.17 2.49
C ARG A 375 31.76 2.46 3.01
N HIS A 376 32.33 3.02 4.07
CA HIS A 376 31.90 4.32 4.61
C HIS A 376 32.79 5.44 4.08
N PRO A 377 32.26 6.66 3.93
CA PRO A 377 33.11 7.81 3.62
C PRO A 377 34.17 8.01 4.69
N ASP A 378 35.35 8.47 4.28
CA ASP A 378 36.53 8.69 5.13
C ASP A 378 37.01 7.43 5.87
N SER A 379 36.66 6.23 5.37
CA SER A 379 37.13 4.95 5.90
C SER A 379 37.77 4.09 4.80
N PRO A 380 38.62 3.10 5.16
CA PRO A 380 39.02 2.07 4.22
C PRO A 380 37.82 1.21 3.79
N ALA A 381 37.96 0.52 2.65
CA ALA A 381 37.03 -0.55 2.29
C ALA A 381 37.36 -1.78 3.13
N LEU A 382 36.41 -2.23 3.94
CA LEU A 382 36.58 -3.38 4.83
C LEU A 382 35.79 -4.57 4.32
N LEU A 383 36.40 -5.75 4.26
CA LEU A 383 35.74 -7.03 4.02
C LEU A 383 35.62 -7.79 5.33
N TYR A 384 34.39 -8.12 5.72
CA TYR A 384 34.11 -8.95 6.88
C TYR A 384 33.66 -10.33 6.45
N GLN A 385 34.10 -11.34 7.18
CA GLN A 385 33.56 -12.70 7.08
C GLN A 385 32.72 -12.99 8.32
N LEU A 386 31.61 -13.71 8.13
CA LEU A 386 30.74 -14.17 9.20
C LEU A 386 30.03 -15.48 8.83
N ARG A 387 29.75 -16.30 9.84
CA ARG A 387 28.82 -17.42 9.74
C ARG A 387 27.42 -16.98 10.11
N LEU A 388 26.45 -17.47 9.35
CA LEU A 388 25.02 -17.33 9.62
C LEU A 388 24.33 -18.69 9.50
N GLY A 389 23.39 -18.94 10.41
CA GLY A 389 22.53 -20.11 10.43
C GLY A 389 21.08 -19.72 10.16
N ASP A 390 20.21 -19.99 11.14
CA ASP A 390 18.77 -19.82 11.04
C ASP A 390 18.32 -18.35 11.06
N GLU A 391 19.19 -17.40 11.43
CA GLU A 391 18.88 -15.97 11.50
C GLU A 391 18.34 -15.43 10.17
N LYS A 392 18.86 -15.96 9.06
CA LYS A 392 18.48 -15.63 7.67
C LYS A 392 17.03 -15.99 7.33
N LEU A 393 16.49 -17.02 7.99
CA LEU A 393 15.10 -17.48 7.84
C LEU A 393 14.20 -16.88 8.93
N GLN A 394 14.71 -16.79 10.16
CA GLN A 394 13.98 -16.25 11.31
C GLN A 394 13.57 -14.79 11.09
N ALA A 395 14.46 -13.94 10.56
CA ALA A 395 14.16 -12.53 10.39
C ALA A 395 12.97 -12.27 9.43
N PRO A 396 12.94 -12.81 8.19
CA PRO A 396 11.75 -12.67 7.33
C PRO A 396 10.50 -13.31 7.91
N MET A 397 10.63 -14.40 8.67
CA MET A 397 9.48 -15.06 9.31
C MET A 397 8.79 -14.19 10.36
N ALA A 398 9.46 -13.15 10.87
CA ALA A 398 8.85 -12.16 11.76
C ALA A 398 7.65 -11.44 11.11
N LEU A 399 7.54 -11.36 9.78
CA LEU A 399 6.32 -10.84 9.11
C LEU A 399 5.06 -11.64 9.43
N PHE A 400 5.21 -12.93 9.75
CA PHE A 400 4.13 -13.84 10.11
C PHE A 400 3.94 -13.95 11.63
N TYR A 401 4.93 -13.49 12.40
CA TYR A 401 4.95 -13.46 13.86
C TYR A 401 5.48 -12.10 14.35
N PRO A 402 4.73 -11.01 14.12
CA PRO A 402 5.25 -9.64 14.29
C PRO A 402 5.51 -9.24 15.75
N ALA A 403 5.09 -10.05 16.73
CA ALA A 403 5.55 -9.92 18.11
C ALA A 403 7.08 -9.99 18.24
N THR A 404 7.75 -10.69 17.30
CA THR A 404 9.22 -10.76 17.20
C THR A 404 9.84 -9.38 16.98
N PHE A 405 9.08 -8.39 16.47
CA PHE A 405 9.61 -7.03 16.35
C PHE A 405 9.76 -6.32 17.71
N GLY A 406 9.06 -6.78 18.76
CA GLY A 406 9.13 -6.21 20.11
C GLY A 406 8.59 -4.79 20.17
N ILE A 407 7.51 -4.49 19.44
CA ILE A 407 6.90 -3.15 19.37
C ILE A 407 5.69 -3.14 20.31
N VAL A 408 5.75 -2.29 21.33
CA VAL A 408 4.75 -2.21 22.42
C VAL A 408 4.18 -0.80 22.50
N GLY A 409 2.87 -0.70 22.78
CA GLY A 409 2.18 0.57 23.00
C GLY A 409 2.01 1.41 21.73
N GLN A 410 1.82 0.76 20.59
CA GLN A 410 1.68 1.41 19.28
C GLN A 410 0.50 0.79 18.53
N LYS A 411 -0.19 1.59 17.70
CA LYS A 411 -1.25 1.09 16.82
C LYS A 411 -0.62 0.30 15.68
N MET A 412 -0.72 -1.03 15.74
CA MET A 412 -0.07 -1.93 14.79
C MET A 412 -0.93 -2.28 13.58
N ILE A 413 -2.25 -2.11 13.68
CA ILE A 413 -3.23 -2.40 12.62
C ILE A 413 -4.11 -1.17 12.46
N VAL A 414 -4.35 -0.78 11.21
CA VAL A 414 -5.32 0.24 10.85
C VAL A 414 -6.30 -0.38 9.87
N LEU A 415 -7.58 -0.27 10.19
CA LEU A 415 -8.68 -0.60 9.29
C LEU A 415 -9.26 0.70 8.74
N GLN A 416 -9.94 0.62 7.60
CA GLN A 416 -10.74 1.74 7.13
C GLN A 416 -11.94 1.91 8.08
N HIS A 417 -11.95 2.97 8.88
CA HIS A 417 -13.14 3.38 9.63
C HIS A 417 -14.01 4.30 8.77
N ARG A 418 -15.29 4.48 9.14
CA ARG A 418 -16.12 5.58 8.59
C ARG A 418 -15.38 6.90 8.83
N SER A 419 -15.43 7.77 7.81
CA SER A 419 -14.73 9.08 7.77
C SER A 419 -14.91 9.84 9.09
N GLN A 420 -13.90 10.58 9.55
CA GLN A 420 -14.09 11.51 10.68
C GLN A 420 -14.83 12.80 10.29
N GLY A 421 -15.25 12.89 9.02
CA GLY A 421 -15.79 14.08 8.40
C GLY A 421 -14.72 15.09 8.02
N ASP A 422 -14.90 15.79 6.91
CA ASP A 422 -14.11 16.98 6.56
C ASP A 422 -14.87 18.25 6.99
N PRO A 423 -14.43 18.98 8.03
CA PRO A 423 -15.12 20.17 8.51
C PRO A 423 -15.09 21.34 7.50
N GLU A 424 -14.18 21.29 6.51
CA GLU A 424 -14.10 22.29 5.44
C GLU A 424 -14.92 21.90 4.20
N ASP A 425 -15.61 20.76 4.26
CA ASP A 425 -16.49 20.30 3.20
C ASP A 425 -17.97 20.45 3.61
N PRO A 426 -18.69 21.45 3.06
CA PRO A 426 -20.10 21.66 3.40
C PRO A 426 -21.04 20.50 3.03
N HIS A 427 -20.57 19.54 2.24
CA HIS A 427 -21.34 18.39 1.77
C HIS A 427 -20.84 17.08 2.39
N ASP A 428 -19.91 17.14 3.35
CA ASP A 428 -19.51 15.96 4.10
C ASP A 428 -20.66 15.50 5.00
N GLU A 429 -20.87 14.18 5.08
CA GLU A 429 -21.97 13.57 5.85
C GLU A 429 -21.98 14.05 7.31
N HIS A 430 -20.81 14.18 7.95
CA HIS A 430 -20.72 14.66 9.33
C HIS A 430 -21.01 16.15 9.43
N TYR A 431 -20.58 16.95 8.46
CA TYR A 431 -20.91 18.38 8.41
C TYR A 431 -22.42 18.58 8.24
N LEU A 432 -23.06 17.83 7.35
CA LEU A 432 -24.50 17.86 7.12
C LEU A 432 -25.29 17.43 8.35
N LEU A 433 -24.90 16.33 9.00
CA LEU A 433 -25.52 15.87 10.25
C LEU A 433 -25.34 16.88 11.39
N ALA A 434 -24.15 17.46 11.53
CA ALA A 434 -23.87 18.46 12.57
C ALA A 434 -24.63 19.77 12.33
N THR A 435 -24.82 20.18 11.08
CA THR A 435 -25.56 21.39 10.72
C THR A 435 -27.08 21.19 10.79
N GLN A 436 -27.61 20.04 10.36
CA GLN A 436 -29.02 19.68 10.55
C GLN A 436 -29.38 19.62 12.04
N SER A 437 -28.56 18.96 12.86
CA SER A 437 -28.79 18.88 14.31
C SER A 437 -28.78 20.28 14.97
N LYS A 438 -27.90 21.18 14.55
CA LYS A 438 -27.90 22.59 15.01
C LYS A 438 -29.13 23.37 14.54
N GLN A 439 -29.57 23.16 13.29
CA GLN A 439 -30.79 23.76 12.77
C GLN A 439 -32.02 23.29 13.55
N GLU A 440 -32.15 21.99 13.82
CA GLU A 440 -33.24 21.44 14.63
C GLU A 440 -33.24 21.99 16.05
N GLN A 441 -32.07 22.08 16.70
CA GLN A 441 -31.95 22.69 18.03
C GLN A 441 -32.33 24.18 18.01
N SER A 442 -31.93 24.92 16.98
CA SER A 442 -32.29 26.34 16.82
C SER A 442 -33.79 26.52 16.53
N ALA A 443 -34.40 25.63 15.74
CA ALA A 443 -35.83 25.63 15.46
C ALA A 443 -36.64 25.30 16.73
N LYS A 444 -36.16 24.37 17.56
CA LYS A 444 -36.75 24.02 18.86
C LYS A 444 -36.68 25.20 19.84
N ALA A 445 -35.52 25.85 19.96
CA ALA A 445 -35.36 27.05 20.78
C ALA A 445 -36.22 28.24 20.30
N THR A 446 -36.47 28.35 18.99
CA THR A 446 -37.35 29.37 18.41
C THR A 446 -38.83 29.04 18.63
N ALA A 447 -39.20 27.76 18.61
CA ALA A 447 -40.55 27.29 18.95
C ALA A 447 -40.85 27.46 20.45
N ASP A 448 -39.88 27.19 21.34
CA ASP A 448 -40.01 27.40 22.78
C ASP A 448 -40.12 28.89 23.15
N ARG A 449 -39.39 29.77 22.43
CA ARG A 449 -39.59 31.22 22.56
C ARG A 449 -40.98 31.69 22.11
N LYS A 450 -41.54 31.09 21.05
CA LYS A 450 -42.91 31.40 20.59
C LYS A 450 -43.98 30.86 21.54
N SER A 451 -43.75 29.75 22.23
CA SER A 451 -44.69 29.20 23.23
C SER A 451 -44.72 30.03 24.52
N MET A 452 -43.58 30.60 24.94
CA MET A 452 -43.53 31.51 26.10
C MET A 452 -44.19 32.87 25.84
N THR A 453 -44.28 33.36 24.59
CA THR A 453 -45.01 34.61 24.26
C THR A 453 -46.52 34.46 24.17
N LYS A 454 -47.09 33.26 24.33
CA LYS A 454 -48.55 33.03 24.22
C LYS A 454 -49.27 32.84 25.56
N LEU A 455 -48.56 32.97 26.69
CA LEU A 455 -49.12 32.94 28.04
C LEU A 455 -48.94 34.32 28.70
N GLY A 456 -49.80 35.27 28.34
CA GLY A 456 -49.78 36.61 28.90
C GLY A 456 -50.92 37.47 28.39
N GLY A 457 -52.15 37.16 28.80
CA GLY A 457 -53.30 38.02 28.56
C GLY A 457 -54.60 37.35 28.98
N PHE A 458 -55.06 37.64 30.20
CA PHE A 458 -56.43 37.36 30.64
C PHE A 458 -57.00 38.55 31.42
N ASP A 459 -58.33 38.67 31.31
CA ASP A 459 -59.32 39.57 31.93
C ASP A 459 -59.72 40.85 31.16
N GLY A 460 -61.01 41.12 30.88
CA GLY A 460 -62.25 40.43 31.27
C GLY A 460 -63.52 41.08 30.66
N ASP A 461 -64.67 40.54 31.06
CA ASP A 461 -66.06 41.04 30.98
C ASP A 461 -66.99 40.82 29.75
N LEU A 462 -67.84 39.78 29.93
CA LEU A 462 -69.33 39.76 29.98
C LEU A 462 -70.24 40.51 28.97
N ARG A 463 -71.23 39.72 28.50
CA ARG A 463 -72.62 39.97 28.05
C ARG A 463 -72.91 40.30 26.57
N GLY A 464 -73.78 39.47 25.98
CA GLY A 464 -74.72 39.86 24.92
C GLY A 464 -75.05 38.77 23.88
N GLN A 465 -76.30 38.30 23.88
CA GLN A 465 -76.94 37.36 22.92
C GLN A 465 -76.94 37.95 21.47
N SER A 466 -77.13 37.24 20.36
CA SER A 466 -78.19 36.26 20.03
C SER A 466 -77.98 35.58 18.65
N SER A 467 -78.69 34.46 18.45
CA SER A 467 -79.34 33.92 17.21
C SER A 467 -78.46 33.46 16.03
N SER A 468 -78.33 32.14 15.77
CA SER A 468 -79.17 31.25 14.89
C SER A 468 -78.89 31.45 13.39
N ALA A 469 -78.82 30.50 12.47
CA ALA A 469 -79.12 29.06 12.36
C ALA A 469 -78.31 28.52 11.13
N ALA A 470 -77.88 27.26 11.13
CA ALA A 470 -78.29 26.14 10.23
C ALA A 470 -77.91 26.31 8.73
N GLU A 471 -77.39 25.34 7.97
CA GLU A 471 -77.81 23.94 7.69
C GLU A 471 -76.61 23.17 7.07
N ASN A 472 -76.27 21.92 7.43
CA ASN A 472 -76.80 20.60 6.96
C ASN A 472 -76.58 20.36 5.43
N VAL A 473 -76.17 19.21 4.86
CA VAL A 473 -76.14 17.78 5.23
C VAL A 473 -75.30 16.99 4.17
N TYR A 474 -74.86 15.77 4.54
CA TYR A 474 -74.10 14.71 3.84
C TYR A 474 -74.81 14.03 2.60
N PRO A 475 -74.40 12.81 2.10
CA PRO A 475 -73.29 12.47 1.18
C PRO A 475 -73.73 11.56 -0.01
N SER A 476 -72.83 11.19 -0.95
CA SER A 476 -72.86 9.86 -1.61
C SER A 476 -71.58 9.52 -2.40
N GLU A 477 -71.25 8.24 -2.42
CA GLU A 477 -70.16 7.55 -3.12
C GLU A 477 -70.30 7.53 -4.66
N MET A 478 -69.17 7.37 -5.38
CA MET A 478 -68.95 6.35 -6.42
C MET A 478 -67.49 6.32 -6.90
N ASP A 479 -67.04 5.11 -7.21
CA ASP A 479 -65.68 4.62 -7.44
C ASP A 479 -65.24 4.66 -8.94
N LEU A 480 -63.92 4.60 -9.19
CA LEU A 480 -63.18 3.92 -10.29
C LEU A 480 -61.85 4.61 -10.71
N GLY A 481 -60.71 3.95 -10.41
CA GLY A 481 -59.82 3.42 -11.48
C GLY A 481 -58.37 3.92 -11.69
N SER A 482 -57.40 3.24 -11.02
CA SER A 482 -56.03 2.79 -11.46
C SER A 482 -54.95 3.80 -11.92
N SER A 483 -53.64 3.66 -11.65
CA SER A 483 -52.83 2.44 -11.49
C SER A 483 -51.61 2.59 -10.54
N HIS A 484 -51.37 1.52 -9.77
CA HIS A 484 -50.17 1.22 -8.99
C HIS A 484 -49.06 0.62 -9.89
N SER A 485 -47.80 0.88 -9.54
CA SER A 485 -46.75 -0.15 -9.58
C SER A 485 -45.95 -0.07 -8.29
N ASP A 486 -45.89 -1.21 -7.62
CA ASP A 486 -45.35 -1.42 -6.29
C ASP A 486 -43.82 -1.36 -6.25
N CYS A 487 -43.28 -0.87 -5.13
CA CYS A 487 -41.97 -1.28 -4.64
C CYS A 487 -42.09 -1.57 -3.14
N ILE A 488 -42.29 -2.84 -2.83
CA ILE A 488 -42.15 -3.42 -1.49
C ILE A 488 -40.66 -3.46 -1.18
N ILE A 489 -40.19 -2.61 -0.26
CA ILE A 489 -38.88 -2.78 0.39
C ILE A 489 -39.13 -3.43 1.75
N GLY A 490 -38.68 -4.67 1.89
CA GLY A 490 -38.75 -5.45 3.12
C GLY A 490 -37.91 -4.82 4.23
N GLY A 491 -38.55 -4.52 5.36
CA GLY A 491 -37.94 -3.91 6.54
C GLY A 491 -37.07 -4.84 7.40
N ASN A 492 -36.54 -5.95 6.87
CA ASN A 492 -35.79 -6.93 7.67
C ASN A 492 -34.25 -6.88 7.52
N GLU A 493 -33.69 -6.07 6.60
CA GLU A 493 -32.22 -6.04 6.39
C GLU A 493 -31.46 -5.11 7.36
N SER A 494 -32.16 -4.19 8.03
CA SER A 494 -31.49 -3.18 8.88
C SER A 494 -31.05 -3.72 10.24
N GLU A 495 -31.80 -4.66 10.83
CA GLU A 495 -31.50 -5.21 12.17
C GLU A 495 -30.44 -6.33 12.16
N GLU A 496 -30.38 -7.16 11.11
CA GLU A 496 -29.30 -8.17 10.94
C GLU A 496 -27.93 -7.52 10.67
N MET A 497 -27.91 -6.40 9.94
CA MET A 497 -26.68 -5.66 9.68
C MET A 497 -26.13 -5.04 10.97
N LEU A 498 -27.00 -4.48 11.82
CA LEU A 498 -26.64 -3.89 13.11
C LEU A 498 -26.09 -4.93 14.10
N THR A 499 -26.70 -6.10 14.20
CA THR A 499 -26.28 -7.17 15.14
C THR A 499 -24.95 -7.82 14.75
N THR A 500 -24.71 -8.08 13.45
CA THR A 500 -23.38 -8.49 12.97
C THR A 500 -22.35 -7.37 13.14
N HIS A 501 -22.73 -6.08 13.00
CA HIS A 501 -21.82 -4.95 13.22
C HIS A 501 -21.40 -4.78 14.69
N MET A 502 -22.29 -5.04 15.65
CA MET A 502 -21.95 -5.00 17.07
C MET A 502 -21.02 -6.15 17.48
N SER A 503 -21.23 -7.36 16.96
CA SER A 503 -20.30 -8.50 17.18
C SER A 503 -18.91 -8.25 16.56
N ARG A 504 -18.86 -7.60 15.38
CA ARG A 504 -17.63 -7.16 14.70
C ARG A 504 -16.85 -6.10 15.48
N LYS A 505 -17.52 -5.13 16.12
CA LYS A 505 -16.89 -4.09 16.94
C LYS A 505 -16.21 -4.68 18.18
N THR A 506 -16.79 -5.71 18.78
CA THR A 506 -16.27 -6.41 19.96
C THR A 506 -15.07 -7.31 19.63
N ALA A 507 -15.07 -7.97 18.48
CA ALA A 507 -13.93 -8.78 18.02
C ALA A 507 -12.72 -7.91 17.64
N VAL A 508 -12.94 -6.76 16.98
CA VAL A 508 -11.87 -5.88 16.46
C VAL A 508 -11.28 -4.96 17.53
N SER A 509 -12.06 -4.53 18.52
CA SER A 509 -11.55 -3.74 19.66
C SER A 509 -10.47 -4.50 20.47
N GLN A 510 -10.50 -5.85 20.46
CA GLN A 510 -9.45 -6.69 21.04
C GLN A 510 -8.13 -6.71 20.23
N PHE A 511 -8.12 -6.22 18.98
CA PHE A 511 -6.94 -6.24 18.09
C PHE A 511 -6.14 -4.94 18.05
N GLU A 512 -6.65 -3.82 18.57
CA GLU A 512 -6.10 -2.49 18.28
C GLU A 512 -4.66 -2.24 18.80
N GLY A 513 -4.12 -3.11 19.66
CA GLY A 513 -2.73 -3.06 20.14
C GLY A 513 -1.82 -4.23 19.72
N LYS A 514 -2.36 -5.31 19.13
CA LYS A 514 -1.59 -6.53 18.85
C LYS A 514 -1.31 -6.65 17.36
N ALA A 515 -0.03 -6.69 16.98
CA ALA A 515 0.35 -6.86 15.59
C ALA A 515 -0.18 -8.21 15.02
N LEU A 516 -0.88 -8.14 13.89
CA LEU A 516 -1.40 -9.30 13.17
C LEU A 516 -0.37 -9.77 12.15
N GLY A 517 -0.10 -11.09 12.07
CA GLY A 517 0.83 -11.65 11.08
C GLY A 517 0.27 -11.57 9.66
N LEU A 518 1.17 -11.50 8.67
CA LEU A 518 0.82 -11.25 7.27
C LEU A 518 -0.20 -12.23 6.70
N ASP A 519 0.01 -13.54 6.91
CA ASP A 519 -0.89 -14.59 6.46
C ASP A 519 -2.30 -14.46 7.07
N LYS A 520 -2.37 -14.17 8.38
CA LYS A 520 -3.65 -13.94 9.07
C LYS A 520 -4.35 -12.69 8.56
N ALA A 521 -3.61 -11.64 8.24
CA ALA A 521 -4.16 -10.41 7.71
C ALA A 521 -4.73 -10.58 6.29
N ILE A 522 -4.07 -11.39 5.45
CA ILE A 522 -4.59 -11.77 4.12
C ILE A 522 -5.91 -12.53 4.27
N LEU A 523 -5.95 -13.56 5.12
CA LEU A 523 -7.17 -14.34 5.35
C LEU A 523 -8.31 -13.46 5.88
N HIS A 524 -8.01 -12.56 6.82
CA HIS A 524 -8.98 -11.60 7.36
C HIS A 524 -9.51 -10.64 6.27
N SER A 525 -8.63 -10.10 5.42
CA SER A 525 -9.02 -9.25 4.29
C SER A 525 -10.02 -9.96 3.38
N ILE A 526 -9.69 -11.19 2.98
CA ILE A 526 -10.53 -11.98 2.08
C ILE A 526 -11.86 -12.32 2.76
N ASP A 527 -11.86 -12.67 4.04
CA ASP A 527 -13.09 -12.99 4.76
C ASP A 527 -14.05 -11.80 4.89
N CYS A 528 -13.54 -10.57 4.81
CA CYS A 528 -14.36 -9.35 4.79
C CYS A 528 -15.02 -9.05 3.43
N CYS A 529 -14.78 -9.85 2.39
CA CYS A 529 -15.53 -9.77 1.12
C CYS A 529 -17.01 -10.09 1.34
N ALA A 530 -17.89 -9.39 0.63
CA ALA A 530 -19.34 -9.50 0.80
C ALA A 530 -19.91 -10.82 0.28
N SER A 531 -19.38 -11.35 -0.83
CA SER A 531 -19.86 -12.58 -1.47
C SER A 531 -18.82 -13.70 -1.40
N ASP A 532 -19.30 -14.94 -1.29
CA ASP A 532 -18.45 -16.12 -1.34
C ASP A 532 -17.77 -16.30 -2.71
N ASP A 533 -18.37 -15.80 -3.79
CA ASP A 533 -17.75 -15.83 -5.11
C ASP A 533 -16.58 -14.85 -5.21
N THR A 534 -16.70 -13.64 -4.66
CA THR A 534 -15.57 -12.73 -4.50
C THR A 534 -14.49 -13.39 -3.65
N LYS A 535 -14.84 -14.05 -2.52
CA LYS A 535 -13.86 -14.78 -1.69
C LYS A 535 -13.09 -15.84 -2.49
N LYS A 536 -13.78 -16.63 -3.33
CA LYS A 536 -13.13 -17.62 -4.22
C LYS A 536 -12.13 -16.95 -5.16
N LYS A 537 -12.52 -15.85 -5.83
CA LYS A 537 -11.62 -15.07 -6.72
C LYS A 537 -10.37 -14.58 -5.98
N MET A 538 -10.55 -14.05 -4.78
CA MET A 538 -9.44 -13.52 -3.97
C MET A 538 -8.50 -14.63 -3.45
N TYR A 539 -9.03 -15.79 -3.09
CA TYR A 539 -8.20 -16.96 -2.74
C TYR A 539 -7.46 -17.51 -3.95
N SER A 540 -8.07 -17.49 -5.14
CA SER A 540 -7.39 -17.95 -6.36
C SER A 540 -6.29 -17.01 -6.82
N SER A 541 -6.36 -15.71 -6.51
CA SER A 541 -5.37 -14.73 -6.95
C SER A 541 -4.95 -13.78 -5.83
N ILE A 542 -3.77 -14.05 -5.25
CA ILE A 542 -3.14 -13.20 -4.24
C ILE A 542 -1.90 -12.54 -4.87
N LEU A 543 -2.00 -11.26 -5.18
CA LEU A 543 -0.91 -10.47 -5.75
C LEU A 543 -0.06 -9.87 -4.64
N VAL A 544 1.22 -10.20 -4.59
CA VAL A 544 2.18 -9.59 -3.66
C VAL A 544 3.05 -8.59 -4.42
N VAL A 545 3.00 -7.33 -4.01
CA VAL A 545 3.81 -6.24 -4.56
C VAL A 545 4.67 -5.59 -3.47
N GLY A 546 5.51 -4.62 -3.86
CA GLY A 546 6.39 -3.91 -2.94
C GLY A 546 7.73 -4.64 -2.72
N GLY A 547 8.68 -3.93 -2.11
CA GLY A 547 10.06 -4.42 -1.95
C GLY A 547 10.30 -5.28 -0.70
N GLY A 548 9.37 -5.31 0.25
CA GLY A 548 9.58 -5.85 1.59
C GLY A 548 9.45 -7.37 1.71
N LEU A 549 8.92 -8.06 0.70
CA LEU A 549 8.81 -9.54 0.65
C LEU A 549 9.59 -10.17 -0.52
N MET A 550 10.60 -9.48 -1.06
CA MET A 550 11.44 -9.97 -2.17
C MET A 550 12.47 -11.03 -1.73
N PHE A 551 12.09 -11.96 -0.85
CA PHE A 551 12.97 -13.03 -0.38
C PHE A 551 12.93 -14.24 -1.30
N HIS A 552 14.05 -14.95 -1.41
CA HIS A 552 14.08 -16.25 -2.09
C HIS A 552 13.05 -17.20 -1.47
N LYS A 553 12.24 -17.87 -2.31
CA LYS A 553 11.11 -18.75 -1.93
C LYS A 553 9.93 -18.10 -1.21
N ALA A 554 9.81 -16.77 -1.26
CA ALA A 554 8.69 -16.06 -0.63
C ALA A 554 7.31 -16.50 -1.17
N GLN A 555 7.20 -16.70 -2.48
CA GLN A 555 5.95 -17.08 -3.15
C GLN A 555 5.43 -18.43 -2.63
N GLU A 556 6.25 -19.48 -2.74
CA GLU A 556 5.89 -20.84 -2.33
C GLU A 556 5.68 -20.92 -0.81
N PHE A 557 6.48 -20.17 -0.05
CA PHE A 557 6.32 -20.09 1.40
C PHE A 557 4.96 -19.50 1.81
N LEU A 558 4.58 -18.36 1.22
CA LEU A 558 3.30 -17.72 1.52
C LEU A 558 2.12 -18.59 1.05
N GLN A 559 2.18 -19.12 -0.17
CA GLN A 559 1.14 -19.98 -0.73
C GLN A 559 0.88 -21.20 0.17
N HIS A 560 1.94 -21.88 0.63
CA HIS A 560 1.83 -22.99 1.57
C HIS A 560 1.17 -22.57 2.90
N ARG A 561 1.45 -21.36 3.41
CA ARG A 561 0.82 -20.87 4.65
C ARG A 561 -0.66 -20.55 4.45
N ILE A 562 -1.02 -19.94 3.33
CA ILE A 562 -2.42 -19.65 3.00
C ILE A 562 -3.20 -20.95 2.86
N LEU A 563 -2.71 -21.93 2.09
CA LEU A 563 -3.36 -23.23 1.90
C LEU A 563 -3.64 -23.97 3.23
N ASN A 564 -2.72 -23.88 4.19
CA ASN A 564 -2.86 -24.56 5.47
C ASN A 564 -3.73 -23.81 6.49
N LYS A 565 -3.94 -22.51 6.31
CA LYS A 565 -4.71 -21.68 7.25
C LYS A 565 -6.06 -21.21 6.70
N MET A 566 -6.28 -21.32 5.40
CA MET A 566 -7.57 -20.99 4.79
C MET A 566 -8.69 -21.89 5.33
N PRO A 567 -9.94 -21.41 5.41
CA PRO A 567 -11.06 -22.22 5.86
C PRO A 567 -11.22 -23.49 5.01
N PRO A 568 -11.43 -24.68 5.63
CA PRO A 568 -11.58 -25.95 4.90
C PRO A 568 -12.76 -25.98 3.92
N SER A 569 -13.77 -25.13 4.09
CA SER A 569 -14.87 -24.95 3.15
C SER A 569 -14.36 -24.40 1.81
N PHE A 570 -13.60 -23.30 1.83
CA PHE A 570 -13.03 -22.71 0.63
C PHE A 570 -11.91 -23.55 0.03
N ARG A 571 -11.11 -24.26 0.85
CA ARG A 571 -10.03 -25.13 0.35
C ARG A 571 -10.52 -26.25 -0.58
N ARG A 572 -11.77 -26.69 -0.41
CA ARG A 572 -12.40 -27.73 -1.26
C ARG A 572 -12.98 -27.18 -2.56
N VAL A 573 -13.33 -25.89 -2.59
CA VAL A 573 -14.05 -25.25 -3.70
C VAL A 573 -13.11 -24.46 -4.60
N VAL A 574 -12.06 -23.86 -4.03
CA VAL A 574 -11.03 -23.15 -4.78
C VAL A 574 -10.09 -24.19 -5.38
N GLU A 575 -10.10 -24.32 -6.70
CA GLU A 575 -9.29 -25.31 -7.43
C GLU A 575 -7.80 -25.12 -7.12
N ASN A 576 -7.31 -23.87 -7.23
CA ASN A 576 -5.91 -23.52 -7.00
C ASN A 576 -5.81 -22.19 -6.26
N VAL A 577 -5.02 -22.15 -5.17
CA VAL A 577 -4.58 -20.90 -4.54
C VAL A 577 -3.27 -20.49 -5.19
N GLU A 578 -3.27 -19.34 -5.87
CA GLU A 578 -2.08 -18.78 -6.52
C GLU A 578 -1.61 -17.54 -5.77
N VAL A 579 -0.34 -17.55 -5.38
CA VAL A 579 0.36 -16.35 -4.92
C VAL A 579 1.26 -15.88 -6.05
N ILE A 580 1.09 -14.63 -6.47
CA ILE A 580 1.80 -14.03 -7.60
C ILE A 580 2.73 -12.96 -7.06
N THR A 581 4.04 -13.19 -7.11
CA THR A 581 5.04 -12.21 -6.64
C THR A 581 5.68 -11.42 -7.77
N ARG A 582 5.90 -12.05 -8.94
CA ARG A 582 6.54 -11.44 -10.12
C ARG A 582 5.64 -11.60 -11.35
N PRO A 583 4.50 -10.89 -11.41
CA PRO A 583 3.66 -10.92 -12.60
C PRO A 583 4.47 -10.42 -13.80
N LYS A 584 4.45 -11.18 -14.91
CA LYS A 584 5.20 -10.86 -16.14
C LYS A 584 6.72 -10.64 -15.92
N ASP A 585 7.29 -11.32 -14.92
CA ASP A 585 8.70 -11.17 -14.49
C ASP A 585 9.10 -9.72 -14.14
N MET A 586 8.13 -8.89 -13.76
CA MET A 586 8.39 -7.50 -13.37
C MET A 586 8.85 -7.37 -11.92
N ASP A 587 9.67 -6.35 -11.67
CA ASP A 587 10.08 -5.97 -10.32
C ASP A 587 8.84 -5.59 -9.47
N PRO A 588 8.57 -6.27 -8.35
CA PRO A 588 7.41 -6.03 -7.48
C PRO A 588 7.31 -4.59 -6.97
N ARG A 589 8.44 -3.89 -6.88
CA ARG A 589 8.53 -2.49 -6.45
C ARG A 589 7.89 -1.53 -7.45
N LEU A 590 7.79 -1.91 -8.72
CA LEU A 590 7.42 -1.02 -9.83
C LEU A 590 5.99 -1.24 -10.32
N ILE A 591 5.34 -2.34 -9.93
CA ILE A 591 4.04 -2.77 -10.46
C ILE A 591 2.98 -1.68 -10.32
N ALA A 592 2.80 -1.12 -9.13
CA ALA A 592 1.81 -0.08 -8.90
C ALA A 592 2.09 1.18 -9.75
N TRP A 593 3.35 1.61 -9.85
CA TRP A 593 3.71 2.76 -10.69
C TRP A 593 3.41 2.48 -12.17
N LYS A 594 3.73 1.28 -12.67
CA LYS A 594 3.38 0.86 -14.03
C LYS A 594 1.88 0.83 -14.27
N GLY A 595 1.08 0.44 -13.27
CA GLY A 595 -0.36 0.54 -13.39
C GLY A 595 -0.90 1.96 -13.38
N GLY A 596 -0.22 2.89 -12.72
CA GLY A 596 -0.47 4.34 -12.87
C GLY A 596 -0.18 4.82 -14.29
N ALA A 597 0.88 4.32 -14.94
CA ALA A 597 1.16 4.59 -16.34
C ALA A 597 0.11 3.96 -17.27
N VAL A 598 -0.34 2.73 -17.00
CA VAL A 598 -1.44 2.09 -17.75
C VAL A 598 -2.74 2.87 -17.60
N LEU A 599 -3.05 3.36 -16.39
CA LEU A 599 -4.22 4.20 -16.13
C LEU A 599 -4.24 5.43 -17.06
N ALA A 600 -3.08 6.04 -17.36
CA ALA A 600 -2.99 7.17 -18.29
C ALA A 600 -3.54 6.87 -19.70
N CYS A 601 -3.60 5.60 -20.09
CA CYS A 601 -3.99 5.14 -21.42
C CYS A 601 -5.42 4.58 -21.48
N LEU A 602 -6.16 4.49 -20.37
CA LEU A 602 -7.54 3.99 -20.37
C LEU A 602 -8.51 5.07 -20.87
N ASP A 603 -9.54 4.66 -21.61
CA ASP A 603 -10.54 5.59 -22.15
C ASP A 603 -11.33 6.29 -21.03
N THR A 604 -11.66 5.55 -19.96
CA THR A 604 -12.39 6.07 -18.79
C THR A 604 -11.60 7.14 -18.03
N THR A 605 -10.28 7.20 -18.19
CA THR A 605 -9.40 8.18 -17.53
C THR A 605 -9.66 9.61 -18.00
N GLN A 606 -10.24 9.80 -19.19
CA GLN A 606 -10.54 11.14 -19.71
C GLN A 606 -11.47 11.93 -18.79
N GLU A 607 -12.36 11.24 -18.07
CA GLU A 607 -13.36 11.84 -17.18
C GLU A 607 -12.83 12.13 -15.76
N LEU A 608 -11.68 11.56 -15.40
CA LEU A 608 -11.13 11.60 -14.03
C LEU A 608 -10.23 12.81 -13.75
N TRP A 609 -9.79 13.52 -14.79
CA TRP A 609 -8.87 14.65 -14.63
C TRP A 609 -9.52 15.79 -13.83
N ILE A 610 -8.84 16.24 -12.78
CA ILE A 610 -9.17 17.46 -12.03
C ILE A 610 -8.21 18.55 -12.51
N TYR A 611 -8.73 19.59 -13.16
CA TYR A 611 -7.90 20.66 -13.69
C TYR A 611 -7.71 21.81 -12.70
N GLN A 612 -6.63 22.58 -12.88
CA GLN A 612 -6.24 23.67 -11.99
C GLN A 612 -7.37 24.68 -11.73
N ARG A 613 -8.10 25.11 -12.77
CA ARG A 613 -9.22 26.07 -12.62
C ARG A 613 -10.39 25.50 -11.84
N GLU A 614 -10.67 24.21 -12.00
CA GLU A 614 -11.75 23.52 -11.28
C GLU A 614 -11.39 23.38 -9.81
N TRP A 615 -10.12 23.02 -9.52
CA TRP A 615 -9.63 22.95 -8.16
C TRP A 615 -9.65 24.31 -7.44
N GLN A 616 -9.23 25.38 -8.10
CA GLN A 616 -9.30 26.74 -7.54
C GLN A 616 -10.74 27.17 -7.22
N ARG A 617 -11.71 26.73 -8.05
CA ARG A 617 -13.11 27.13 -7.92
C ARG A 617 -13.90 26.27 -6.94
N PHE A 618 -13.67 24.96 -6.93
CA PHE A 618 -14.51 23.98 -6.24
C PHE A 618 -13.75 23.15 -5.19
N GLY A 619 -12.41 23.18 -5.20
CA GLY A 619 -11.56 22.48 -4.24
C GLY A 619 -11.91 21.00 -4.08
N VAL A 620 -12.04 20.56 -2.83
CA VAL A 620 -12.30 19.17 -2.43
C VAL A 620 -13.52 18.55 -3.10
N ARG A 621 -14.50 19.37 -3.50
CA ARG A 621 -15.67 18.90 -4.23
C ARG A 621 -15.28 18.11 -5.48
N MET A 622 -14.18 18.48 -6.13
CA MET A 622 -13.72 17.74 -7.30
C MET A 622 -13.27 16.31 -6.97
N LEU A 623 -12.74 16.06 -5.78
CA LEU A 623 -12.40 14.71 -5.35
C LEU A 623 -13.66 13.87 -5.07
N ARG A 624 -14.74 14.49 -4.54
CA ARG A 624 -16.02 13.80 -4.40
C ARG A 624 -16.67 13.41 -5.73
N GLU A 625 -16.56 14.28 -6.73
CA GLU A 625 -17.25 14.10 -8.01
C GLU A 625 -16.45 13.31 -9.05
N ARG A 626 -15.11 13.40 -9.03
CA ARG A 626 -14.25 12.83 -10.09
C ARG A 626 -13.22 11.81 -9.63
N ALA A 627 -13.11 11.50 -8.33
CA ALA A 627 -12.26 10.39 -7.93
C ALA A 627 -12.81 9.07 -8.49
N ALA A 628 -11.92 8.21 -8.99
CA ALA A 628 -12.28 6.87 -9.47
C ALA A 628 -12.77 5.93 -8.35
N PHE A 629 -12.58 6.34 -7.10
CA PHE A 629 -12.99 5.63 -5.90
C PHE A 629 -13.90 6.53 -5.07
N VAL A 630 -14.71 5.92 -4.21
CA VAL A 630 -15.55 6.67 -3.26
C VAL A 630 -14.65 7.44 -2.30
N TRP A 631 -14.63 8.78 -2.46
CA TRP A 631 -13.95 9.74 -1.59
C TRP A 631 -14.66 9.85 -0.25
#